data_AF-A0A6P4I115-F1
#
_entry.id   AF-A0A6P4I115-F1
#
_cell.length_a   1.000
_cell.length_b   1.000
_cell.length_c   1.000
_cell.angle_alpha   90.00
_cell.angle_beta   90.00
_cell.angle_gamma   90.00
#
_symmetry.space_group_name_H-M   'P 1'
#
loop_
_entity.id
_entity.type
_entity.pdbx_description
1 polymer ?
#
loop_
_entity_poly.entity_id
_entity_poly.type
_entity_poly.pdbx_seq_one_letter_code
_entity_poly.pdbx_strand_id
1 'polypeptide(L)'
;MSREQLFVILLVCGILATRAEDGTATEGEAGFSLSTTSPAFVEKDDNSLILGNLSLCGNVADNVFLPFVGDCNKYYLCRSGQAIALQCEWPYEFDAPSQSCVNAGQAECLPTCEAFNFTTFSYQRTCTKYVLCYYGRPVLRECHDGLQYNSRTDRCDFPKNVDCVESECSIYYNAYHLRYVPSKVSCEKYFLCGNGVPKEQTCTPGLYFSTKCDCCDIPSKSDCQIPADQRKAQIFSPLRSGVVKGICPSAGAHFIAHESRQDAYYYCVEGHGLVLDCSPGLWYDPKIQECREPHNMGR
;
A
#
# COMPACT_ATOMS: atom_id res chain seq x y z
N MET A 1 -32.15 -55.19 40.15
CA MET A 1 -31.99 -54.93 38.70
C MET A 1 -30.54 -54.62 38.45
N SER A 2 -29.82 -55.55 37.81
CA SER A 2 -28.36 -55.59 37.69
C SER A 2 -27.89 -55.52 36.24
N ARG A 3 -26.64 -55.05 36.09
CA ARG A 3 -25.66 -55.27 35.01
C ARG A 3 -25.83 -54.57 33.64
N GLU A 4 -24.67 -54.03 33.21
CA GLU A 4 -24.17 -53.92 31.81
C GLU A 4 -24.79 -52.80 30.94
N GLN A 5 -24.07 -51.94 30.20
CA GLN A 5 -22.66 -51.77 29.84
C GLN A 5 -22.32 -50.28 29.61
N LEU A 6 -21.07 -49.91 29.87
CA LEU A 6 -20.43 -48.67 29.45
C LEU A 6 -19.23 -49.07 28.59
N PHE A 7 -19.16 -48.67 27.32
CA PHE A 7 -17.93 -48.80 26.51
C PHE A 7 -17.69 -47.51 25.74
N VAL A 8 -16.73 -46.76 26.28
CA VAL A 8 -16.00 -45.66 25.65
C VAL A 8 -14.79 -46.28 24.95
N ILE A 9 -14.56 -45.95 23.69
CA ILE A 9 -13.35 -46.37 22.96
C ILE A 9 -12.33 -45.23 23.04
N LEU A 10 -11.25 -45.49 23.77
CA LEU A 10 -9.99 -44.74 23.85
C LEU A 10 -8.93 -45.79 24.24
N LEU A 11 -7.82 -45.89 23.49
CA LEU A 11 -6.49 -46.48 23.84
C LEU A 11 -5.70 -46.61 22.52
N VAL A 12 -4.58 -45.94 22.25
CA VAL A 12 -3.28 -45.75 22.95
C VAL A 12 -2.34 -46.96 22.88
N CYS A 13 -1.24 -46.73 22.15
CA CYS A 13 0.18 -47.15 22.26
C CYS A 13 0.66 -48.20 23.29
N GLY A 14 1.61 -49.05 22.84
CA GLY A 14 2.65 -49.77 23.62
C GLY A 14 2.53 -51.31 23.58
N ILE A 15 3.55 -52.18 23.64
CA ILE A 15 5.01 -52.13 23.89
C ILE A 15 5.58 -53.56 23.57
N LEU A 16 6.82 -53.63 23.03
CA LEU A 16 7.96 -54.58 23.13
C LEU A 16 7.84 -56.14 23.20
N ALA A 17 8.91 -56.75 22.63
CA ALA A 17 9.65 -58.01 22.94
C ALA A 17 9.34 -59.26 22.08
N THR A 18 10.28 -60.09 21.53
CA THR A 18 11.77 -60.22 21.55
C THR A 18 12.23 -61.36 20.59
N ARG A 19 13.46 -61.25 20.01
CA ARG A 19 14.45 -62.28 19.53
C ARG A 19 14.05 -63.29 18.40
N ALA A 20 14.91 -63.79 17.50
CA ALA A 20 16.37 -63.78 17.30
C ALA A 20 16.74 -64.24 15.85
N GLU A 21 17.90 -63.78 15.36
CA GLU A 21 18.88 -64.40 14.41
C GLU A 21 18.44 -64.93 13.02
N ASP A 22 18.99 -64.37 11.93
CA ASP A 22 20.18 -64.96 11.24
C ASP A 22 20.76 -63.97 10.19
N GLY A 23 22.07 -64.09 9.93
CA GLY A 23 22.87 -63.07 9.24
C GLY A 23 22.96 -63.17 7.71
N THR A 24 23.49 -62.11 7.08
CA THR A 24 24.53 -62.15 6.02
C THR A 24 24.89 -60.72 5.60
N ALA A 25 26.19 -60.43 5.59
CA ALA A 25 26.78 -59.21 5.07
C ALA A 25 27.34 -59.47 3.67
N THR A 26 27.14 -58.54 2.72
CA THR A 26 28.00 -58.36 1.54
C THR A 26 27.99 -56.90 1.08
N GLU A 27 29.12 -56.53 0.49
CA GLU A 27 29.71 -55.21 0.28
C GLU A 27 29.13 -54.43 -0.93
N GLY A 28 29.38 -53.13 -0.97
CA GLY A 28 29.18 -52.30 -2.17
C GLY A 28 29.28 -50.80 -1.92
N GLU A 29 30.48 -50.30 -1.62
CA GLU A 29 30.78 -48.87 -1.66
C GLU A 29 30.79 -48.36 -3.11
N ALA A 30 29.98 -47.34 -3.41
CA ALA A 30 30.17 -46.46 -4.55
C ALA A 30 29.85 -45.03 -4.09
N GLY A 31 30.90 -44.26 -3.82
CA GLY A 31 30.80 -42.83 -3.53
C GLY A 31 30.33 -42.06 -4.76
N PHE A 32 29.30 -41.24 -4.58
CA PHE A 32 28.95 -40.20 -5.54
C PHE A 32 29.14 -38.83 -4.88
N SER A 33 30.26 -38.20 -5.21
CA SER A 33 30.58 -36.82 -4.86
C SER A 33 29.63 -35.87 -5.60
N LEU A 34 28.70 -35.25 -4.87
CA LEU A 34 27.92 -34.12 -5.39
C LEU A 34 28.59 -32.82 -4.95
N SER A 35 29.40 -32.24 -5.85
CA SER A 35 29.74 -30.83 -5.79
C SER A 35 29.44 -30.22 -7.16
N THR A 36 28.41 -29.39 -7.19
CA THR A 36 28.28 -28.31 -8.17
C THR A 36 27.30 -27.32 -7.59
N THR A 37 27.88 -26.34 -6.91
CA THR A 37 27.32 -25.04 -6.60
C THR A 37 26.75 -24.46 -7.89
N SER A 38 25.43 -24.52 -8.08
CA SER A 38 24.75 -23.65 -9.03
C SER A 38 24.38 -22.37 -8.27
N PRO A 39 24.81 -21.18 -8.74
CA PRO A 39 24.34 -19.95 -8.15
C PRO A 39 22.83 -19.87 -8.38
N ALA A 40 22.10 -19.46 -7.35
CA ALA A 40 20.71 -19.09 -7.45
C ALA A 40 20.55 -18.12 -8.62
N PHE A 41 19.89 -18.57 -9.69
CA PHE A 41 19.32 -17.67 -10.69
C PHE A 41 18.24 -16.88 -9.95
N VAL A 42 18.60 -15.70 -9.46
CA VAL A 42 17.63 -14.66 -9.16
C VAL A 42 17.09 -14.25 -10.53
N GLU A 43 15.89 -14.70 -10.87
CA GLU A 43 15.14 -14.04 -11.92
C GLU A 43 15.04 -12.57 -11.52
N LYS A 44 15.72 -11.73 -12.29
CA LYS A 44 15.66 -10.29 -12.12
C LYS A 44 14.31 -9.88 -12.71
N ASP A 45 13.25 -9.98 -11.91
CA ASP A 45 11.91 -9.54 -12.28
C ASP A 45 11.99 -8.06 -12.70
N ASP A 46 11.94 -7.84 -14.01
CA ASP A 46 12.15 -6.54 -14.66
C ASP A 46 11.01 -5.55 -14.32
N ASN A 47 9.96 -6.00 -13.63
CA ASN A 47 8.83 -5.18 -13.19
C ASN A 47 8.65 -5.13 -11.66
N SER A 48 9.65 -5.54 -10.88
CA SER A 48 9.59 -5.41 -9.42
C SER A 48 9.50 -3.95 -8.97
N LEU A 49 8.71 -3.70 -7.92
CA LEU A 49 8.55 -2.37 -7.32
C LEU A 49 9.91 -1.82 -6.87
N ILE A 50 10.29 -0.65 -7.37
CA ILE A 50 11.54 0.03 -7.00
C ILE A 50 11.27 0.87 -5.74
N LEU A 51 11.80 0.42 -4.60
CA LEU A 51 11.61 1.11 -3.30
C LEU A 51 12.64 2.21 -3.04
N GLY A 52 13.83 2.15 -3.64
CA GLY A 52 14.94 3.03 -3.28
C GLY A 52 15.33 2.85 -1.80
N ASN A 53 15.26 3.94 -1.02
CA ASN A 53 15.50 3.96 0.42
C ASN A 53 14.21 3.87 1.28
N LEU A 54 13.05 3.79 0.65
CA LEU A 54 11.77 3.75 1.35
C LEU A 54 11.47 2.35 1.89
N SER A 55 10.73 2.29 3.00
CA SER A 55 10.10 1.05 3.46
C SER A 55 8.64 1.02 3.05
N LEU A 56 8.24 -0.02 2.32
CA LEU A 56 6.85 -0.22 1.94
C LEU A 56 5.92 -0.29 3.16
N CYS A 57 6.36 -0.97 4.23
CA CYS A 57 5.63 -1.08 5.49
C CYS A 57 6.02 0.00 6.52
N GLY A 58 6.80 1.01 6.12
CA GLY A 58 7.10 2.16 6.97
C GLY A 58 5.82 2.92 7.32
N ASN A 59 5.57 3.20 8.60
CA ASN A 59 4.34 3.84 9.08
C ASN A 59 3.04 3.08 8.74
N VAL A 60 3.13 1.78 8.44
CA VAL A 60 1.98 0.90 8.26
C VAL A 60 1.85 0.02 9.52
N ALA A 61 0.63 -0.14 10.02
CA ALA A 61 0.38 -0.94 11.22
C ALA A 61 0.72 -2.42 10.99
N ASP A 62 1.14 -3.11 12.05
CA ASP A 62 1.39 -4.56 12.00
C ASP A 62 0.12 -5.34 11.65
N ASN A 63 0.31 -6.43 10.91
CA ASN A 63 -0.75 -7.31 10.40
C ASN A 63 -1.69 -6.65 9.38
N VAL A 64 -1.31 -5.51 8.82
CA VAL A 64 -1.94 -4.96 7.61
C VAL A 64 -1.32 -5.64 6.39
N PHE A 65 -2.18 -6.04 5.46
CA PHE A 65 -1.79 -6.54 4.17
C PHE A 65 -1.83 -5.44 3.12
N LEU A 66 -0.77 -5.35 2.31
CA LEU A 66 -0.62 -4.38 1.23
C LEU A 66 -0.64 -5.11 -0.11
N PRO A 67 -1.31 -4.60 -1.15
CA PRO A 67 -1.35 -5.25 -2.45
C PRO A 67 0.03 -5.25 -3.12
N PHE A 68 0.28 -6.23 -3.98
CA PHE A 68 1.47 -6.25 -4.83
C PHE A 68 1.21 -5.46 -6.12
N VAL A 69 2.22 -4.73 -6.62
CA VAL A 69 2.09 -3.94 -7.84
C VAL A 69 2.26 -4.84 -9.07
N GLY A 70 1.23 -4.92 -9.91
CA GLY A 70 1.28 -5.67 -11.18
C GLY A 70 1.10 -7.19 -11.07
N ASP A 71 0.79 -7.71 -9.88
CA ASP A 71 0.45 -9.12 -9.66
C ASP A 71 -0.71 -9.21 -8.64
N CYS A 72 -1.92 -9.43 -9.15
CA CYS A 72 -3.14 -9.48 -8.33
C CYS A 72 -3.21 -10.72 -7.42
N ASN A 73 -2.37 -11.75 -7.63
CA ASN A 73 -2.33 -12.93 -6.77
C ASN A 73 -1.36 -12.74 -5.58
N LYS A 74 -0.45 -11.76 -5.64
CA LYS A 74 0.53 -11.49 -4.58
C LYS A 74 0.12 -10.31 -3.70
N TYR A 75 0.63 -10.32 -2.49
CA TYR A 75 0.47 -9.25 -1.51
C TYR A 75 1.60 -9.29 -0.48
N TYR A 76 1.69 -8.26 0.36
CA TYR A 76 2.68 -8.17 1.42
C TYR A 76 1.99 -8.16 2.79
N LEU A 77 2.53 -8.93 3.74
CA LEU A 77 2.23 -8.78 5.16
C LEU A 77 3.22 -7.80 5.79
N CYS A 78 2.72 -6.73 6.40
CA CYS A 78 3.53 -5.83 7.20
C CYS A 78 3.71 -6.34 8.62
N ARG A 79 4.96 -6.55 9.03
CA ARG A 79 5.32 -6.95 10.39
C ARG A 79 6.61 -6.27 10.83
N SER A 80 6.57 -5.52 11.92
CA SER A 80 7.70 -4.76 12.45
C SER A 80 8.34 -3.85 11.39
N GLY A 81 7.53 -3.26 10.51
CA GLY A 81 7.98 -2.40 9.40
C GLY A 81 8.64 -3.14 8.22
N GLN A 82 8.66 -4.48 8.22
CA GLN A 82 9.13 -5.30 7.10
C GLN A 82 7.96 -5.81 6.26
N ALA A 83 8.15 -5.82 4.94
CA ALA A 83 7.19 -6.36 3.97
C ALA A 83 7.56 -7.82 3.65
N ILE A 84 6.67 -8.75 3.99
CA ILE A 84 6.83 -10.18 3.71
C ILE A 84 5.92 -10.52 2.54
N ALA A 85 6.49 -10.91 1.38
CA ALA A 85 5.72 -11.28 0.21
C ALA A 85 4.98 -12.62 0.43
N LEU A 86 3.69 -12.64 0.09
CA LEU A 86 2.77 -13.76 0.17
C LEU A 86 1.95 -13.84 -1.12
N GLN A 87 1.23 -14.94 -1.31
CA GLN A 87 0.34 -15.14 -2.44
C GLN A 87 -0.97 -15.80 -2.01
N CYS A 88 -2.05 -15.50 -2.72
CA CYS A 88 -3.33 -16.18 -2.57
C CYS A 88 -3.28 -17.57 -3.18
N GLU A 89 -4.11 -18.49 -2.67
CA GLU A 89 -4.35 -19.76 -3.34
C GLU A 89 -5.03 -19.51 -4.69
N TRP A 90 -4.72 -20.30 -5.71
CA TRP A 90 -5.37 -20.17 -7.01
C TRP A 90 -6.82 -20.69 -6.92
N PRO A 91 -7.85 -20.00 -7.47
CA PRO A 91 -7.82 -18.86 -8.40
C PRO A 91 -8.13 -17.50 -7.74
N TYR A 92 -7.73 -17.31 -6.47
CA TYR A 92 -8.05 -16.10 -5.72
C TYR A 92 -7.02 -14.98 -5.95
N GLU A 93 -7.50 -13.75 -5.82
CA GLU A 93 -6.75 -12.50 -5.95
C GLU A 93 -6.85 -11.69 -4.66
N PHE A 94 -5.80 -10.97 -4.29
CA PHE A 94 -5.78 -10.19 -3.06
C PHE A 94 -6.53 -8.87 -3.24
N ASP A 95 -7.52 -8.64 -2.38
CA ASP A 95 -8.27 -7.40 -2.29
C ASP A 95 -7.84 -6.62 -1.04
N ALA A 96 -7.16 -5.49 -1.23
CA ALA A 96 -6.64 -4.71 -0.12
C ALA A 96 -7.75 -4.08 0.76
N PRO A 97 -8.85 -3.54 0.22
CA PRO A 97 -9.93 -3.01 1.04
C PRO A 97 -10.49 -4.03 2.03
N SER A 98 -10.76 -5.27 1.59
CA SER A 98 -11.25 -6.36 2.46
C SER A 98 -10.15 -7.09 3.25
N GLN A 99 -8.87 -6.82 2.95
CA GLN A 99 -7.70 -7.50 3.53
C GLN A 99 -7.76 -9.02 3.35
N SER A 100 -8.28 -9.50 2.22
CA SER A 100 -8.53 -10.93 2.01
C SER A 100 -8.38 -11.32 0.55
N CYS A 101 -8.22 -12.63 0.32
CA CYS A 101 -8.24 -13.19 -1.03
C CYS A 101 -9.70 -13.40 -1.47
N VAL A 102 -10.09 -12.77 -2.58
CA VAL A 102 -11.41 -12.85 -3.19
C VAL A 102 -11.32 -13.57 -4.54
N ASN A 103 -12.47 -13.90 -5.16
CA ASN A 103 -12.43 -14.56 -6.47
C ASN A 103 -11.78 -13.65 -7.51
N ALA A 104 -11.08 -14.25 -8.48
CA ALA A 104 -10.49 -13.50 -9.58
C ALA A 104 -11.50 -12.56 -10.26
N GLY A 105 -11.08 -11.33 -10.50
CA GLY A 105 -11.91 -10.26 -11.09
C GLY A 105 -12.81 -9.51 -10.09
N GLN A 106 -12.83 -9.89 -8.82
CA GLN A 106 -13.50 -9.14 -7.75
C GLN A 106 -12.55 -8.24 -6.95
N ALA A 107 -11.24 -8.46 -7.06
CA ALA A 107 -10.24 -7.72 -6.30
C ALA A 107 -9.96 -6.34 -6.88
N GLU A 108 -9.80 -5.34 -6.02
CA GLU A 108 -9.21 -4.06 -6.40
C GLU A 108 -7.67 -4.15 -6.37
N CYS A 109 -7.05 -4.78 -7.37
CA CYS A 109 -5.58 -4.90 -7.41
C CYS A 109 -4.88 -3.67 -8.02
N LEU A 110 -3.59 -3.50 -7.68
CA LEU A 110 -2.75 -2.46 -8.28
C LEU A 110 -2.30 -2.86 -9.69
N PRO A 111 -2.40 -1.96 -10.68
CA PRO A 111 -2.14 -2.30 -12.07
C PRO A 111 -0.64 -2.50 -12.35
N THR A 112 -0.34 -3.21 -13.43
CA THR A 112 1.02 -3.30 -13.99
C THR A 112 1.38 -1.98 -14.68
N CYS A 113 2.63 -1.54 -14.55
CA CYS A 113 3.10 -0.36 -15.28
C CYS A 113 3.20 -0.62 -16.78
N GLU A 114 2.63 0.28 -17.58
CA GLU A 114 2.74 0.23 -19.03
C GLU A 114 4.09 0.78 -19.52
N ALA A 115 4.59 0.24 -20.63
CA ALA A 115 5.94 0.50 -21.13
C ALA A 115 6.17 1.90 -21.73
N PHE A 116 5.12 2.66 -22.05
CA PHE A 116 5.28 3.95 -22.75
C PHE A 116 4.39 5.07 -22.20
N ASN A 117 3.53 4.75 -21.24
CA ASN A 117 2.65 5.72 -20.62
C ASN A 117 3.18 6.08 -19.24
N PHE A 118 3.12 7.37 -18.93
CA PHE A 118 3.25 7.83 -17.57
C PHE A 118 1.90 7.66 -16.87
N THR A 119 1.87 6.87 -15.82
CA THR A 119 0.70 6.70 -14.96
C THR A 119 1.12 6.79 -13.51
N THR A 120 0.17 7.16 -12.65
CA THR A 120 0.38 7.13 -11.22
C THR A 120 -0.90 6.75 -10.51
N PHE A 121 -0.75 6.16 -9.33
CA PHE A 121 -1.86 5.71 -8.51
C PHE A 121 -1.45 5.69 -7.04
N SER A 122 -2.44 5.85 -6.17
CA SER A 122 -2.27 5.71 -4.73
C SER A 122 -1.90 4.28 -4.36
N TYR A 123 -1.06 4.14 -3.34
CA TYR A 123 -0.82 2.83 -2.74
C TYR A 123 -1.92 2.57 -1.72
N GLN A 124 -2.83 1.64 -2.05
CA GLN A 124 -4.00 1.32 -1.23
C GLN A 124 -3.63 1.04 0.23
N ARG A 125 -4.53 1.39 1.15
CA ARG A 125 -4.36 1.31 2.61
C ARG A 125 -3.32 2.29 3.17
N THR A 126 -2.81 3.18 2.33
CA THR A 126 -1.90 4.25 2.73
C THR A 126 -2.39 5.57 2.14
N CYS A 127 -2.30 6.65 2.92
CA CYS A 127 -2.59 7.99 2.40
C CYS A 127 -1.34 8.74 1.93
N THR A 128 -0.14 8.21 2.23
CA THR A 128 1.12 8.88 1.94
C THR A 128 1.91 8.19 0.83
N LYS A 129 1.68 6.91 0.54
CA LYS A 129 2.44 6.20 -0.49
C LYS A 129 1.69 6.16 -1.80
N TYR A 130 2.45 6.21 -2.88
CA TYR A 130 1.95 6.18 -4.24
C TYR A 130 3.02 5.60 -5.17
N VAL A 131 2.60 5.21 -6.37
CA VAL A 131 3.50 4.64 -7.37
C VAL A 131 3.55 5.54 -8.58
N LEU A 132 4.76 5.81 -9.06
CA LEU A 132 5.01 6.39 -10.37
C LEU A 132 5.37 5.26 -11.31
N CYS A 133 4.59 5.11 -12.39
CA CYS A 133 4.87 4.18 -13.47
C CYS A 133 5.36 4.98 -14.66
N TYR A 134 6.57 4.67 -15.12
CA TYR A 134 7.07 5.21 -16.37
C TYR A 134 8.02 4.21 -17.01
N TYR A 135 7.90 4.03 -18.32
CA TYR A 135 8.68 3.02 -19.06
C TYR A 135 8.61 1.60 -18.48
N GLY A 136 7.42 1.19 -18.02
CA GLY A 136 7.19 -0.13 -17.42
C GLY A 136 7.78 -0.32 -16.03
N ARG A 137 8.42 0.71 -15.45
CA ARG A 137 9.07 0.63 -14.14
C ARG A 137 8.17 1.24 -13.05
N PRO A 138 7.69 0.43 -12.08
CA PRO A 138 7.02 0.95 -10.89
C PRO A 138 8.04 1.49 -9.89
N VAL A 139 7.89 2.77 -9.52
CA VAL A 139 8.71 3.42 -8.48
C VAL A 139 7.82 3.82 -7.32
N LEU A 140 8.10 3.29 -6.12
CA LEU A 140 7.41 3.66 -4.90
C LEU A 140 7.84 5.06 -4.46
N ARG A 141 6.88 5.83 -4.00
CA ARG A 141 7.05 7.18 -3.49
C ARG A 141 6.27 7.36 -2.19
N GLU A 142 6.70 8.32 -1.38
CA GLU A 142 6.06 8.64 -0.11
C GLU A 142 6.02 10.15 0.11
N CYS A 143 4.83 10.67 0.41
CA CYS A 143 4.63 12.04 0.85
C CYS A 143 5.17 12.25 2.26
N HIS A 144 5.84 13.38 2.46
CA HIS A 144 6.51 13.73 3.72
C HIS A 144 5.74 14.80 4.49
N ASP A 145 6.15 15.05 5.74
CA ASP A 145 5.63 16.13 6.59
C ASP A 145 4.12 16.11 6.81
N GLY A 146 3.51 14.91 6.77
CA GLY A 146 2.06 14.75 6.91
C GLY A 146 1.26 15.12 5.66
N LEU A 147 1.91 15.44 4.54
CA LEU A 147 1.27 15.55 3.23
C LEU A 147 0.71 14.20 2.79
N GLN A 148 -0.30 14.23 1.92
CA GLN A 148 -1.00 13.04 1.45
C GLN A 148 -1.04 13.00 -0.08
N TYR A 149 -1.06 11.81 -0.65
CA TYR A 149 -1.19 11.66 -2.10
C TYR A 149 -2.59 12.06 -2.54
N ASN A 150 -2.67 13.04 -3.44
CA ASN A 150 -3.90 13.50 -4.04
C ASN A 150 -4.10 12.82 -5.40
N SER A 151 -4.96 11.80 -5.47
CA SER A 151 -5.27 11.08 -6.71
C SER A 151 -6.01 11.91 -7.77
N ARG A 152 -6.46 13.12 -7.44
CA ARG A 152 -7.05 14.04 -8.42
C ARG A 152 -6.00 14.87 -9.14
N THR A 153 -4.85 15.09 -8.51
CA THR A 153 -3.77 15.95 -9.02
C THR A 153 -2.46 15.20 -9.23
N ASP A 154 -2.42 13.92 -8.86
CA ASP A 154 -1.34 12.98 -9.09
C ASP A 154 -0.01 13.40 -8.43
N ARG A 155 -0.10 13.89 -7.18
CA ARG A 155 1.04 14.41 -6.41
C ARG A 155 0.72 14.53 -4.92
N CYS A 156 1.75 14.72 -4.10
CA CYS A 156 1.60 15.06 -2.68
C CYS A 156 0.96 16.44 -2.51
N ASP A 157 0.01 16.53 -1.59
CA ASP A 157 -0.76 17.73 -1.32
C ASP A 157 -1.10 17.81 0.18
N PHE A 158 -1.58 18.98 0.61
CA PHE A 158 -1.96 19.21 1.99
C PHE A 158 -3.16 18.34 2.37
N PRO A 159 -3.22 17.80 3.61
CA PRO A 159 -4.38 17.02 4.09
C PRO A 159 -5.74 17.68 3.89
N LYS A 160 -5.81 19.02 3.95
CA LYS A 160 -7.03 19.78 3.69
C LYS A 160 -7.52 19.76 2.23
N ASN A 161 -6.68 19.30 1.30
CA ASN A 161 -6.99 19.14 -0.12
C ASN A 161 -7.23 17.67 -0.50
N VAL A 162 -6.99 16.73 0.42
CA VAL A 162 -7.04 15.29 0.20
C VAL A 162 -7.95 14.64 1.23
N ASP A 163 -9.04 14.02 0.76
CA ASP A 163 -9.99 13.33 1.63
C ASP A 163 -9.63 11.85 1.85
N CYS A 164 -8.35 11.54 2.02
CA CYS A 164 -7.89 10.17 2.22
C CYS A 164 -8.10 9.76 3.68
N VAL A 165 -8.86 8.68 3.88
CA VAL A 165 -9.21 8.11 5.18
C VAL A 165 -8.94 6.60 5.26
N GLU A 166 -8.35 6.00 4.22
CA GLU A 166 -8.13 4.55 4.16
C GLU A 166 -7.29 4.03 5.33
N SER A 167 -6.26 4.78 5.73
CA SER A 167 -5.41 4.44 6.88
C SER A 167 -6.14 4.52 8.23
N GLU A 168 -7.29 5.19 8.28
CA GLU A 168 -8.12 5.34 9.49
C GLU A 168 -9.20 4.25 9.60
N CYS A 169 -9.49 3.55 8.51
CA CYS A 169 -10.45 2.45 8.48
C CYS A 169 -9.76 1.09 8.67
N SER A 170 -9.87 0.52 9.87
CA SER A 170 -9.43 -0.84 10.19
C SER A 170 -10.49 -1.90 9.84
N ILE A 171 -10.05 -3.14 9.59
CA ILE A 171 -10.93 -4.31 9.44
C ILE A 171 -11.66 -4.71 10.71
N TYR A 172 -11.21 -4.25 11.87
CA TYR A 172 -11.90 -4.50 13.14
C TYR A 172 -13.18 -3.68 13.28
N TYR A 173 -13.36 -2.63 12.47
CA TYR A 173 -14.62 -1.90 12.42
C TYR A 173 -15.63 -2.66 11.58
N ASN A 174 -16.78 -3.00 12.17
CA ASN A 174 -17.81 -3.81 11.52
C ASN A 174 -19.21 -3.39 12.02
N ALA A 175 -20.26 -4.14 11.66
CA ALA A 175 -21.64 -3.83 12.04
C ALA A 175 -21.86 -3.70 13.57
N TYR A 176 -21.01 -4.32 14.39
CA TYR A 176 -21.06 -4.25 15.85
C TYR A 176 -20.12 -3.17 16.43
N HIS A 177 -19.17 -2.67 15.63
CA HIS A 177 -18.19 -1.66 16.04
C HIS A 177 -17.96 -0.67 14.90
N LEU A 178 -18.93 0.21 14.66
CA LEU A 178 -18.87 1.21 13.60
C LEU A 178 -17.91 2.34 14.00
N ARG A 179 -17.13 2.81 13.02
CA ARG A 179 -16.28 3.99 13.16
C ARG A 179 -16.69 5.03 12.13
N TYR A 180 -16.95 6.23 12.61
CA TYR A 180 -17.20 7.40 11.78
C TYR A 180 -15.91 8.22 11.68
N VAL A 181 -15.56 8.63 10.46
CA VAL A 181 -14.40 9.48 10.20
C VAL A 181 -14.88 10.76 9.52
N PRO A 182 -14.64 11.95 10.09
CA PRO A 182 -15.01 13.21 9.43
C PRO A 182 -14.22 13.38 8.14
N SER A 183 -14.83 13.95 7.11
CA SER A 183 -14.09 14.37 5.91
C SER A 183 -13.10 15.47 6.26
N LYS A 184 -11.92 15.44 5.64
CA LYS A 184 -10.87 16.44 5.80
C LYS A 184 -11.11 17.68 4.93
N VAL A 185 -12.01 17.58 3.95
CA VAL A 185 -12.23 18.60 2.91
C VAL A 185 -13.67 19.14 2.87
N SER A 186 -14.62 18.48 3.53
CA SER A 186 -16.01 18.95 3.59
C SER A 186 -16.67 18.66 4.94
N CYS A 187 -17.20 19.70 5.60
CA CYS A 187 -17.96 19.53 6.84
C CYS A 187 -19.27 18.75 6.63
N GLU A 188 -19.80 18.72 5.40
CA GLU A 188 -21.04 18.00 5.08
C GLU A 188 -20.80 16.52 4.83
N LYS A 189 -19.53 16.08 4.75
CA LYS A 189 -19.16 14.70 4.45
C LYS A 189 -18.52 14.00 5.63
N TYR A 190 -18.73 12.70 5.69
CA TYR A 190 -18.06 11.80 6.62
C TYR A 190 -17.98 10.42 5.99
N PHE A 191 -17.20 9.54 6.59
CA PHE A 191 -17.02 8.17 6.14
C PHE A 191 -17.45 7.20 7.23
N LEU A 192 -18.16 6.15 6.80
CA LEU A 192 -18.43 5.00 7.64
C LEU A 192 -17.39 3.93 7.34
N CYS A 193 -16.52 3.62 8.29
CA CYS A 193 -15.56 2.53 8.15
C CYS A 193 -16.24 1.19 8.49
N GLY A 194 -16.18 0.23 7.55
CA GLY A 194 -16.61 -1.15 7.78
C GLY A 194 -15.73 -2.12 7.02
N ASN A 195 -15.20 -3.13 7.70
CA ASN A 195 -14.28 -4.15 7.18
C ASN A 195 -13.10 -3.53 6.41
N GLY A 196 -12.52 -2.45 6.93
CA GLY A 196 -11.41 -1.75 6.28
C GLY A 196 -11.81 -0.75 5.20
N VAL A 197 -13.07 -0.76 4.75
CA VAL A 197 -13.53 0.07 3.64
C VAL A 197 -14.18 1.36 4.15
N PRO A 198 -13.66 2.56 3.78
CA PRO A 198 -14.37 3.82 4.01
C PRO A 198 -15.52 3.97 3.02
N LYS A 199 -16.75 4.08 3.53
CA LYS A 199 -17.91 4.42 2.71
C LYS A 199 -18.27 5.89 2.91
N GLU A 200 -18.12 6.70 1.85
CA GLU A 200 -18.51 8.12 1.89
C GLU A 200 -20.01 8.26 2.19
N GLN A 201 -20.34 9.19 3.07
CA GLN A 201 -21.67 9.62 3.44
C GLN A 201 -21.74 11.14 3.39
N THR A 202 -22.94 11.67 3.20
CA THR A 202 -23.19 13.12 3.18
C THR A 202 -24.35 13.45 4.11
N CYS A 203 -24.15 14.43 4.97
CA CYS A 203 -25.18 15.00 5.80
C CYS A 203 -26.28 15.62 4.95
N THR A 204 -27.48 15.75 5.52
CA THR A 204 -28.54 16.54 4.88
C THR A 204 -28.03 17.96 4.61
N PRO A 205 -28.33 18.58 3.45
CA PRO A 205 -27.83 19.90 3.11
C PRO A 205 -28.04 20.92 4.22
N GLY A 206 -26.97 21.64 4.59
CA GLY A 206 -26.97 22.62 5.69
C GLY A 206 -26.62 22.06 7.07
N LEU A 207 -26.38 20.75 7.20
CA LEU A 207 -25.87 20.12 8.43
C LEU A 207 -24.40 19.72 8.25
N TYR A 208 -23.63 19.80 9.33
CA TYR A 208 -22.23 19.40 9.39
C TYR A 208 -22.07 18.18 10.28
N PHE A 209 -21.20 17.26 9.86
CA PHE A 209 -20.82 16.13 10.68
C PHE A 209 -20.08 16.61 11.94
N SER A 210 -20.48 16.09 13.08
CA SER A 210 -19.95 16.42 14.40
C SER A 210 -19.40 15.18 15.07
N THR A 211 -18.10 15.18 15.40
CA THR A 211 -17.46 14.03 16.07
C THR A 211 -17.87 13.90 17.54
N LYS A 212 -18.50 14.95 18.11
CA LYS A 212 -19.00 14.94 19.49
C LYS A 212 -20.19 14.00 19.70
N CYS A 213 -21.00 13.81 18.67
CA CYS A 213 -22.20 12.97 18.71
C CYS A 213 -22.18 11.84 17.66
N ASP A 214 -21.11 11.76 16.85
CA ASP A 214 -21.04 10.95 15.63
C ASP A 214 -22.30 11.13 14.75
N CYS A 215 -22.72 12.38 14.56
CA CYS A 215 -24.00 12.73 13.95
C CYS A 215 -23.92 14.02 13.12
N CYS A 216 -24.86 14.20 12.19
CA CYS A 216 -25.03 15.45 11.47
C CYS A 216 -25.80 16.45 12.34
N ASP A 217 -25.17 17.56 12.71
CA ASP A 217 -25.75 18.61 13.53
C ASP A 217 -25.66 19.96 12.80
N ILE A 218 -26.34 20.98 13.31
CA ILE A 218 -26.25 22.33 12.77
C ILE A 218 -24.82 22.88 12.89
N PRO A 219 -24.36 23.71 11.93
CA PRO A 219 -23.00 24.23 11.90
C PRO A 219 -22.52 24.85 13.22
N SER A 220 -23.39 25.57 13.93
CA SER A 220 -23.06 26.24 15.19
C SER A 220 -22.77 25.29 16.36
N LYS A 221 -23.12 24.00 16.25
CA LYS A 221 -22.88 22.97 17.27
C LYS A 221 -21.83 21.93 16.85
N SER A 222 -21.62 21.79 15.55
CA SER A 222 -20.56 20.93 15.01
C SER A 222 -19.17 21.40 15.45
N ASP A 223 -18.24 20.45 15.56
CA ASP A 223 -16.83 20.69 15.80
C ASP A 223 -15.97 20.72 14.53
N CYS A 224 -16.61 20.75 13.35
CA CYS A 224 -15.90 20.83 12.08
C CYS A 224 -15.12 22.15 11.96
N GLN A 225 -13.81 22.06 11.78
CA GLN A 225 -12.91 23.21 11.71
C GLN A 225 -12.51 23.61 10.28
N ILE A 226 -13.20 23.09 9.25
CA ILE A 226 -12.84 23.38 7.86
C ILE A 226 -13.22 24.83 7.51
N PRO A 227 -12.23 25.69 7.20
CA PRO A 227 -12.47 27.09 6.84
C PRO A 227 -13.41 27.23 5.64
N ALA A 228 -14.29 28.23 5.66
CA ALA A 228 -15.34 28.39 4.63
C ALA A 228 -14.78 28.67 3.22
N ASP A 229 -13.60 29.29 3.13
CA ASP A 229 -12.82 29.54 1.92
C ASP A 229 -12.22 28.25 1.33
N GLN A 230 -11.98 27.22 2.16
CA GLN A 230 -11.46 25.91 1.75
C GLN A 230 -12.55 24.93 1.31
N ARG A 231 -13.84 25.28 1.50
CA ARG A 231 -14.99 24.46 1.03
C ARG A 231 -15.15 24.44 -0.49
N LYS A 232 -14.43 25.29 -1.21
CA LYS A 232 -14.25 25.17 -2.66
C LYS A 232 -12.99 24.36 -2.88
N ALA A 233 -13.13 23.05 -3.11
CA ALA A 233 -12.03 22.23 -3.59
C ALA A 233 -11.39 22.96 -4.78
N GLN A 234 -10.14 23.39 -4.61
CA GLN A 234 -9.41 24.04 -5.69
C GLN A 234 -9.25 22.99 -6.79
N ILE A 235 -9.84 23.27 -7.95
CA ILE A 235 -9.69 22.42 -9.14
C ILE A 235 -8.28 22.69 -9.66
N PHE A 236 -7.30 21.99 -9.10
CA PHE A 236 -5.97 21.99 -9.66
C PHE A 236 -5.94 21.07 -10.87
N SER A 237 -5.24 21.49 -11.91
CA SER A 237 -5.06 20.66 -13.11
C SER A 237 -4.28 19.39 -12.75
N PRO A 238 -4.56 18.25 -13.43
CA PRO A 238 -3.75 17.05 -13.32
C PRO A 238 -2.26 17.34 -13.56
N LEU A 239 -1.41 16.41 -13.14
CA LEU A 239 0.03 16.49 -13.38
C LEU A 239 0.34 16.80 -14.84
N ARG A 240 0.95 17.97 -15.08
CA ARG A 240 1.49 18.30 -16.39
C ARG A 240 2.81 17.59 -16.52
N SER A 241 2.88 16.73 -17.53
CA SER A 241 4.09 15.98 -17.86
C SER A 241 4.61 16.46 -19.22
N GLY A 242 5.87 16.90 -19.24
CA GLY A 242 6.56 17.34 -20.47
C GLY A 242 7.81 16.49 -20.70
N VAL A 243 7.97 15.93 -21.90
CA VAL A 243 9.13 15.10 -22.25
C VAL A 243 10.41 15.95 -22.30
N VAL A 244 11.47 15.45 -21.66
CA VAL A 244 12.77 16.12 -21.57
C VAL A 244 13.86 15.30 -22.25
N LYS A 245 14.81 15.98 -22.91
CA LYS A 245 15.96 15.37 -23.58
C LYS A 245 17.27 15.86 -22.97
N GLY A 246 18.22 14.96 -22.76
CA GLY A 246 19.60 15.30 -22.38
C GLY A 246 19.88 15.56 -20.90
N ILE A 247 18.85 15.49 -20.04
CA ILE A 247 19.01 15.65 -18.57
C ILE A 247 19.12 14.29 -17.87
N CYS A 248 18.45 13.26 -18.40
CA CYS A 248 18.28 12.01 -17.68
C CYS A 248 19.48 11.06 -17.80
N PRO A 249 19.92 10.45 -16.68
CA PRO A 249 20.88 9.34 -16.70
C PRO A 249 20.35 8.16 -17.52
N SER A 250 21.26 7.43 -18.17
CA SER A 250 20.89 6.35 -19.10
C SER A 250 20.27 5.11 -18.45
N ALA A 251 20.36 4.97 -17.12
CA ALA A 251 19.84 3.81 -16.39
C ALA A 251 19.33 4.20 -15.01
N GLY A 252 18.31 3.49 -14.53
CA GLY A 252 17.71 3.66 -13.21
C GLY A 252 16.66 4.76 -13.14
N ALA A 253 16.05 4.90 -11.97
CA ALA A 253 15.08 5.93 -11.65
C ALA A 253 15.74 7.08 -10.88
N HIS A 254 15.58 8.31 -11.37
CA HIS A 254 16.19 9.51 -10.79
C HIS A 254 15.20 10.65 -10.64
N PHE A 255 15.38 11.42 -9.58
CA PHE A 255 14.58 12.62 -9.28
C PHE A 255 15.52 13.81 -9.15
N ILE A 256 15.45 14.75 -10.09
CA ILE A 256 16.41 15.84 -10.24
C ILE A 256 15.66 17.17 -10.11
N ALA A 257 16.17 18.10 -9.30
CA ALA A 257 15.55 19.42 -9.18
C ALA A 257 15.50 20.15 -10.53
N HIS A 258 14.40 20.86 -10.78
CA HIS A 258 14.29 21.68 -11.99
C HIS A 258 15.22 22.90 -11.89
N GLU A 259 15.82 23.29 -13.01
CA GLU A 259 16.89 24.31 -13.07
C GLU A 259 16.42 25.70 -12.65
N SER A 260 15.19 26.07 -13.01
CA SER A 260 14.63 27.42 -12.78
C SER A 260 13.36 27.47 -11.94
N ARG A 261 12.77 26.32 -11.59
CA ARG A 261 11.46 26.23 -10.94
C ARG A 261 11.60 25.45 -9.64
N GLN A 262 11.23 26.07 -8.52
CA GLN A 262 11.36 25.45 -7.19
C GLN A 262 10.19 24.48 -6.91
N ASP A 263 9.08 24.65 -7.62
CA ASP A 263 7.86 23.85 -7.57
C ASP A 263 7.85 22.74 -8.63
N ALA A 264 9.01 22.36 -9.20
CA ALA A 264 9.08 21.31 -10.20
C ALA A 264 10.38 20.50 -10.13
N TYR A 265 10.35 19.31 -10.72
CA TYR A 265 11.48 18.40 -10.81
C TYR A 265 11.39 17.52 -12.06
N TYR A 266 12.52 16.97 -12.47
CA TYR A 266 12.59 15.96 -13.51
C TYR A 266 12.48 14.57 -12.89
N TYR A 267 11.55 13.76 -13.39
CA TYR A 267 11.46 12.33 -13.12
C TYR A 267 12.02 11.58 -14.33
N CYS A 268 13.12 10.86 -14.11
CA CYS A 268 13.84 10.12 -15.13
C CYS A 268 13.75 8.62 -14.87
N VAL A 269 13.49 7.84 -15.92
CA VAL A 269 13.57 6.38 -15.92
C VAL A 269 14.27 5.93 -17.20
N GLU A 270 15.36 5.18 -17.07
CA GLU A 270 16.07 4.56 -18.21
C GLU A 270 16.39 5.56 -19.34
N GLY A 271 16.86 6.76 -19.01
CA GLY A 271 17.20 7.81 -19.98
C GLY A 271 16.02 8.67 -20.46
N HIS A 272 14.79 8.32 -20.10
CA HIS A 272 13.60 9.07 -20.47
C HIS A 272 13.13 9.96 -19.33
N GLY A 273 12.84 11.23 -19.62
CA GLY A 273 12.53 12.24 -18.61
C GLY A 273 11.18 12.90 -18.81
N LEU A 274 10.54 13.21 -17.70
CA LEU A 274 9.35 14.04 -17.62
C LEU A 274 9.58 15.17 -16.61
N VAL A 275 8.97 16.33 -16.85
CA VAL A 275 8.87 17.37 -15.83
C VAL A 275 7.59 17.13 -15.01
N LEU A 276 7.72 17.05 -13.69
CA LEU A 276 6.60 16.95 -12.75
C LEU A 276 6.54 18.21 -11.87
N ASP A 277 5.34 18.63 -11.53
CA ASP A 277 5.09 19.83 -10.71
C ASP A 277 4.63 19.43 -9.29
N CYS A 278 5.06 20.19 -8.28
CA CYS A 278 4.56 20.11 -6.92
C CYS A 278 3.14 20.71 -6.79
N SER A 279 2.43 20.40 -5.71
CA SER A 279 1.19 21.11 -5.40
C SER A 279 1.47 22.58 -5.08
N PRO A 280 0.56 23.52 -5.39
CA PRO A 280 0.78 24.93 -5.11
C PRO A 280 1.10 25.19 -3.63
N GLY A 281 2.18 25.93 -3.40
CA GLY A 281 2.70 26.21 -2.06
C GLY A 281 3.70 25.17 -1.53
N LEU A 282 3.98 24.11 -2.28
CA LEU A 282 5.05 23.14 -2.00
C LEU A 282 6.24 23.34 -2.92
N TRP A 283 7.45 23.07 -2.42
CA TRP A 283 8.71 23.12 -3.17
C TRP A 283 9.38 21.75 -3.17
N TYR A 284 10.07 21.42 -4.27
CA TYR A 284 10.79 20.17 -4.40
C TYR A 284 12.09 20.20 -3.60
N ASP A 285 12.23 19.30 -2.62
CA ASP A 285 13.45 19.11 -1.84
C ASP A 285 14.31 18.01 -2.48
N PRO A 286 15.46 18.32 -3.12
CA PRO A 286 16.30 17.32 -3.75
C PRO A 286 17.00 16.37 -2.77
N LYS A 287 17.09 16.69 -1.48
CA LYS A 287 17.68 15.78 -0.47
C LYS A 287 16.72 14.66 -0.10
N ILE A 288 15.45 15.01 0.09
CA ILE A 288 14.36 14.07 0.35
C ILE A 288 13.80 13.50 -0.95
N GLN A 289 14.12 14.14 -2.07
CA GLN A 289 13.60 13.89 -3.41
C GLN A 289 12.07 13.97 -3.49
N GLU A 290 11.40 14.84 -2.73
CA GLU A 290 9.93 14.97 -2.70
C GLU A 290 9.50 16.43 -2.49
N CYS A 291 8.27 16.77 -2.89
CA CYS A 291 7.64 18.06 -2.62
C CYS A 291 7.30 18.22 -1.13
N ARG A 292 7.77 19.32 -0.52
CA ARG A 292 7.60 19.65 0.91
C ARG A 292 7.17 21.09 1.09
N GLU A 293 6.71 21.41 2.29
CA GLU A 293 6.47 22.81 2.66
C GLU A 293 7.80 23.59 2.74
N PRO A 294 7.84 24.85 2.27
CA PRO A 294 9.06 25.67 2.24
C PRO A 294 9.77 25.80 3.61
N HIS A 295 9.03 25.75 4.71
CA HIS A 295 9.59 25.86 6.07
C HIS A 295 10.32 24.59 6.55
N ASN A 296 10.06 23.44 5.91
CA ASN A 296 10.71 22.16 6.20
C ASN A 296 11.96 21.90 5.34
N MET A 297 12.20 22.75 4.34
CA MET A 297 13.31 22.60 3.40
C MET A 297 14.67 22.58 4.11
N GLY A 298 15.48 21.55 3.82
CA GLY A 298 16.86 21.46 4.29
C GLY A 298 17.05 20.97 5.74
N ARG A 299 15.97 20.60 6.43
CA ARG A 299 15.99 19.82 7.68
C ARG A 299 15.84 18.33 7.41
#